data_AF-A0A7H9B4J5-F1
#
_entry.id   AF-A0A7H9B4J5-F1
#
_cell.length_a   1.000
_cell.length_b   1.000
_cell.length_c   1.000
_cell.angle_alpha   90.00
_cell.angle_beta   90.00
_cell.angle_gamma   90.00
#
_symmetry.space_group_name_H-M   'P 1'
#
loop_
_entity.id
_entity.type
_entity.pdbx_description
1 polymer ?
#
loop_
_entity_poly.entity_id
_entity_poly.type
_entity_poly.pdbx_seq_one_letter_code
_entity_poly.pdbx_strand_id
1 'polypeptide(L)'
;MSSSDIFDVLNIQQRSKSPGSTGSPTPSATVPIAGSKVAKPQVTGMQRELYNLLGENQPPVVVQSTNKFKEKLASISKPSPWTNASFRANKYVTLHHWVKGSKELSNQDQENQFSKFDVKLTIPEITKEDFDSFMKTRNENEKSLKDSQSTKEKSDQKEANNVDKDENTWSFEEVDGLFDLCRRYDMRWFVIHDRYSYGKPRSLEDLKEKFYEVCKHYFSNKDPNNALLPTLNFPKRKELERKKYLQRLLARSAAEIAEEEALIIESRKFEMAAKKTLNERESLLRLLDSPNSDQPVSQYLTSQGMSQLYGSLLSDKSRKRKHNPNIPENPWMKQQQQFAQQRQQLQQMQEKKQDRKHENQEVGSPRKTKKQKLELQTAMKRKAESVYAEHLLNKFNSEQREALGVISHGEKLPPGVYLRSTRISTFKPALQNKVLAALQELGLPTRPVMPTYKVVQKHDELLRQIANLIELKKHLDKLEAEKAISN
;
A
#
# COMPACT_ATOMS: atom_id res chain seq x y z
N MET A 1 -32.11 12.24 15.18
CA MET A 1 -31.84 11.49 13.95
C MET A 1 -32.96 10.49 13.77
N SER A 2 -33.65 10.54 12.65
CA SER A 2 -34.77 9.63 12.36
C SER A 2 -34.23 8.21 12.21
N SER A 3 -35.03 7.18 12.53
CA SER A 3 -34.64 5.78 12.30
C SER A 3 -34.29 5.51 10.83
N SER A 4 -34.85 6.30 9.90
CA SER A 4 -34.52 6.32 8.47
C SER A 4 -33.06 6.66 8.19
N ASP A 5 -32.48 7.59 8.95
CA ASP A 5 -31.10 8.10 8.73
C ASP A 5 -30.04 7.05 9.08
N ILE A 6 -30.37 6.12 9.98
CA ILE A 6 -29.45 5.07 10.44
C ILE A 6 -29.30 3.94 9.41
N PHE A 7 -30.35 3.66 8.63
CA PHE A 7 -30.33 2.62 7.59
C PHE A 7 -29.62 3.05 6.32
N ASP A 8 -29.65 4.36 6.02
CA ASP A 8 -28.95 4.96 4.88
C ASP A 8 -27.42 5.04 5.13
N VAL A 9 -27.02 5.34 6.37
CA VAL A 9 -25.61 5.32 6.82
C VAL A 9 -25.00 3.91 6.77
N LEU A 10 -25.82 2.87 6.90
CA LEU A 10 -25.38 1.48 6.93
C LEU A 10 -25.60 0.71 5.61
N ASN A 11 -26.15 1.36 4.58
CA ASN A 11 -26.45 0.76 3.28
C ASN A 11 -27.27 -0.54 3.37
N ILE A 12 -28.24 -0.59 4.30
CA ILE A 12 -29.10 -1.76 4.54
C ILE A 12 -30.46 -1.50 3.88
N GLN A 13 -30.73 -2.17 2.76
CA GLN A 13 -32.05 -2.11 2.10
C GLN A 13 -33.14 -2.75 2.97
N GLN A 14 -34.13 -1.95 3.35
CA GLN A 14 -35.32 -2.42 4.06
C GLN A 14 -36.23 -3.23 3.12
N ARG A 15 -36.44 -4.52 3.41
CA ARG A 15 -37.55 -5.30 2.84
C ARG A 15 -38.82 -4.97 3.64
N SER A 16 -39.79 -4.35 2.97
CA SER A 16 -41.05 -3.86 3.54
C SER A 16 -42.07 -4.95 3.87
N LYS A 17 -43.01 -4.59 4.76
CA LYS A 17 -44.09 -5.39 5.36
C LYS A 17 -45.23 -5.77 4.39
N SER A 18 -45.98 -6.81 4.81
CA SER A 18 -47.17 -7.52 4.26
C SER A 18 -48.46 -6.68 4.06
N PRO A 19 -49.49 -7.16 3.30
CA PRO A 19 -50.67 -7.82 3.91
C PRO A 19 -51.48 -8.84 3.04
N GLY A 20 -52.34 -9.66 3.67
CA GLY A 20 -53.59 -10.19 3.05
C GLY A 20 -53.65 -11.68 2.67
N SER A 21 -54.80 -12.32 2.94
CA SER A 21 -55.04 -13.77 3.09
C SER A 21 -55.62 -14.53 1.88
N THR A 22 -55.53 -15.87 1.96
CA THR A 22 -56.35 -16.98 1.40
C THR A 22 -55.83 -17.74 0.17
N GLY A 23 -55.81 -19.08 0.28
CA GLY A 23 -55.76 -20.03 -0.85
C GLY A 23 -54.63 -21.07 -0.82
N SER A 24 -54.86 -22.23 -0.19
CA SER A 24 -54.19 -23.53 -0.44
C SER A 24 -54.36 -23.98 -1.92
N PRO A 25 -53.63 -24.98 -2.51
CA PRO A 25 -53.08 -26.19 -1.86
C PRO A 25 -51.69 -26.70 -2.34
N THR A 26 -51.25 -27.75 -1.65
CA THR A 26 -50.06 -28.63 -1.82
C THR A 26 -49.84 -29.15 -3.25
N PRO A 27 -48.60 -29.59 -3.65
CA PRO A 27 -48.20 -30.98 -3.38
C PRO A 27 -46.68 -31.28 -3.23
N SER A 28 -46.46 -32.50 -2.75
CA SER A 28 -45.41 -33.45 -3.10
C SER A 28 -44.08 -33.50 -2.35
N ALA A 29 -43.92 -34.67 -1.74
CA ALA A 29 -42.72 -35.20 -1.11
C ALA A 29 -41.60 -35.45 -2.12
N THR A 30 -40.35 -35.28 -1.66
CA THR A 30 -39.19 -35.98 -2.23
C THR A 30 -38.19 -36.29 -1.11
N VAL A 31 -38.15 -37.59 -0.76
CA VAL A 31 -37.05 -38.44 -0.29
C VAL A 31 -35.81 -37.79 0.37
N PRO A 32 -35.39 -38.22 1.58
CA PRO A 32 -34.07 -37.89 2.11
C PRO A 32 -33.00 -38.77 1.44
N ILE A 33 -32.05 -38.16 0.73
CA ILE A 33 -30.86 -38.85 0.24
C ILE A 33 -29.96 -39.16 1.43
N ALA A 34 -29.74 -40.45 1.66
CA ALA A 34 -28.76 -40.99 2.58
C ALA A 34 -27.34 -40.62 2.14
N GLY A 35 -26.81 -39.52 2.68
CA GLY A 35 -25.40 -39.17 2.63
C GLY A 35 -24.69 -39.76 3.85
N SER A 36 -23.84 -40.75 3.61
CA SER A 36 -22.99 -41.41 4.61
C SER A 36 -22.21 -40.39 5.43
N LYS A 37 -22.51 -40.28 6.73
CA LYS A 37 -21.63 -39.62 7.68
C LYS A 37 -20.35 -40.45 7.78
N VAL A 38 -19.32 -40.10 7.02
CA VAL A 38 -17.97 -40.60 7.27
C VAL A 38 -17.55 -40.06 8.63
N ALA A 39 -17.41 -40.94 9.61
CA ALA A 39 -16.90 -40.60 10.93
C ALA A 39 -15.49 -40.02 10.76
N LYS A 40 -15.30 -38.78 11.19
CA LYS A 40 -13.97 -38.14 11.25
C LYS A 40 -13.07 -39.00 12.15
N PRO A 41 -11.87 -39.40 11.73
CA PRO A 41 -10.96 -40.12 12.60
C PRO A 41 -10.61 -39.22 13.79
N GLN A 42 -10.90 -39.72 15.00
CA GLN A 42 -10.46 -39.08 16.23
C GLN A 42 -8.93 -39.11 16.24
N VAL A 43 -8.29 -37.94 16.22
CA VAL A 43 -6.84 -37.84 16.43
C VAL A 43 -6.59 -38.15 17.89
N THR A 44 -6.20 -39.39 18.17
CA THR A 44 -5.92 -39.85 19.53
C THR A 44 -4.70 -39.09 20.07
N GLY A 45 -4.85 -38.48 21.26
CA GLY A 45 -3.77 -37.76 21.96
C GLY A 45 -3.91 -36.24 22.05
N MET A 46 -4.97 -35.61 21.53
CA MET A 46 -5.21 -34.17 21.65
C MET A 46 -6.41 -33.84 22.55
N GLN A 47 -6.24 -32.92 23.51
CA GLN A 47 -7.29 -32.49 24.44
C GLN A 47 -8.45 -31.80 23.70
N ARG A 48 -9.69 -32.12 24.11
CA ARG A 48 -10.94 -31.69 23.47
C ARG A 48 -11.11 -30.16 23.39
N GLU A 49 -10.57 -29.43 24.36
CA GLU A 49 -10.53 -27.95 24.40
C GLU A 49 -9.69 -27.38 23.24
N LEU A 50 -8.59 -28.05 22.90
CA LEU A 50 -7.60 -27.60 21.90
C LEU A 50 -8.08 -27.92 20.48
N TYR A 51 -8.84 -29.02 20.33
CA TYR A 51 -9.53 -29.36 19.08
C TYR A 51 -10.66 -28.35 18.75
N ASN A 52 -11.34 -27.83 19.78
CA ASN A 52 -12.40 -26.82 19.60
C ASN A 52 -11.86 -25.39 19.41
N LEU A 53 -10.61 -25.11 19.82
CA LEU A 53 -9.92 -23.84 19.51
C LEU A 53 -9.42 -23.76 18.06
N LEU A 54 -9.34 -24.90 17.38
CA LEU A 54 -9.19 -24.98 15.94
C LEU A 54 -10.56 -24.70 15.30
N GLY A 55 -11.07 -23.47 15.47
CA GLY A 55 -12.37 -23.04 14.95
C GLY A 55 -12.50 -23.28 13.44
N GLU A 56 -13.68 -22.96 12.86
CA GLU A 56 -14.00 -23.06 11.42
C GLU A 56 -13.13 -22.15 10.51
N ASN A 57 -11.91 -21.82 10.89
CA ASN A 57 -10.98 -21.01 10.13
C ASN A 57 -10.18 -21.88 9.18
N GLN A 58 -10.80 -22.02 8.00
CA GLN A 58 -10.28 -22.54 6.74
C GLN A 58 -9.85 -24.01 6.77
N PRO A 59 -10.27 -24.83 5.79
CA PRO A 59 -9.71 -26.17 5.68
C PRO A 59 -8.19 -26.02 5.62
N PRO A 60 -7.42 -26.71 6.50
CA PRO A 60 -6.01 -26.88 6.23
C PRO A 60 -5.97 -27.51 4.85
N VAL A 61 -5.36 -26.84 3.87
CA VAL A 61 -5.00 -27.50 2.63
C VAL A 61 -4.05 -28.59 3.07
N VAL A 62 -4.59 -29.79 3.24
CA VAL A 62 -3.82 -30.99 3.45
C VAL A 62 -3.04 -31.15 2.16
N VAL A 63 -1.83 -30.60 2.12
CA VAL A 63 -0.81 -31.04 1.18
C VAL A 63 -0.49 -32.45 1.64
N GLN A 64 -1.31 -33.40 1.21
CA GLN A 64 -1.03 -34.80 1.37
C GLN A 64 0.38 -34.97 0.80
N SER A 65 1.32 -35.47 1.61
CA SER A 65 2.59 -35.98 1.12
C SER A 65 2.30 -37.26 0.34
N THR A 66 1.54 -37.14 -0.74
CA THR A 66 1.49 -38.17 -1.74
C THR A 66 2.85 -38.09 -2.41
N ASN A 67 3.70 -39.08 -2.12
CA ASN A 67 4.84 -39.42 -2.95
C ASN A 67 4.30 -39.92 -4.30
N LYS A 68 3.68 -39.01 -5.05
CA LYS A 68 3.26 -39.17 -6.42
C LYS A 68 4.10 -38.24 -7.27
N PHE A 69 5.41 -38.39 -7.14
CA PHE A 69 6.41 -37.73 -7.99
C PHE A 69 6.29 -38.13 -9.48
N LYS A 70 5.29 -38.96 -9.84
CA LYS A 70 5.02 -39.43 -11.20
C LYS A 70 3.52 -39.47 -11.57
N GLU A 71 2.61 -38.88 -10.78
CA GLU A 71 1.30 -38.58 -11.37
C GLU A 71 1.50 -37.44 -12.35
N LYS A 72 1.58 -37.76 -13.64
CA LYS A 72 1.40 -36.78 -14.70
C LYS A 72 0.11 -36.03 -14.35
N LEU A 73 0.21 -34.75 -13.98
CA LEU A 73 -0.94 -33.86 -14.00
C LEU A 73 -1.48 -33.96 -15.43
N ALA A 74 -2.54 -34.72 -15.62
CA ALA A 74 -3.30 -34.72 -16.85
C ALA A 74 -4.06 -33.39 -16.86
N SER A 75 -3.34 -32.30 -17.15
CA SER A 75 -3.96 -31.02 -17.41
C SER A 75 -4.83 -31.22 -18.65
N ILE A 76 -6.14 -31.27 -18.46
CA ILE A 76 -7.14 -31.38 -19.53
C ILE A 76 -7.05 -30.17 -20.48
N SER A 77 -6.30 -29.12 -20.13
CA SER A 77 -5.97 -28.02 -21.02
C SER A 77 -4.80 -28.38 -21.96
N LYS A 78 -5.03 -28.19 -23.26
CA LYS A 78 -3.96 -28.23 -24.27
C LYS A 78 -2.85 -27.25 -23.88
N PRO A 79 -1.56 -27.62 -23.96
CA PRO A 79 -0.44 -26.69 -23.73
C PRO A 79 -0.62 -25.48 -24.65
N SER A 80 -0.82 -24.31 -24.06
CA SER A 80 -0.93 -23.08 -24.85
C SER A 80 0.48 -22.68 -25.31
N PRO A 81 0.67 -22.41 -26.62
CA PRO A 81 1.94 -21.94 -27.10
C PRO A 81 2.31 -20.60 -26.44
N TRP A 82 3.60 -20.44 -26.18
CA TRP A 82 4.18 -19.17 -25.76
C TRP A 82 4.80 -18.52 -26.98
N THR A 83 4.44 -17.27 -27.24
CA THR A 83 4.99 -16.47 -28.33
C THR A 83 5.78 -15.31 -27.75
N ASN A 84 6.93 -15.02 -28.37
CA ASN A 84 7.76 -13.88 -27.97
C ASN A 84 7.25 -12.63 -28.68
N ALA A 85 6.33 -11.90 -28.04
CA ALA A 85 5.68 -10.73 -28.62
C ALA A 85 6.49 -9.46 -28.35
N SER A 86 6.69 -8.63 -29.39
CA SER A 86 7.30 -7.31 -29.28
C SER A 86 6.31 -6.31 -28.66
N PHE A 87 6.81 -5.41 -27.85
CA PHE A 87 6.07 -4.27 -27.32
C PHE A 87 6.96 -3.04 -27.26
N ARG A 88 6.37 -1.86 -27.39
CA ARG A 88 7.10 -0.59 -27.31
C ARG A 88 7.05 -0.05 -25.88
N ALA A 89 8.21 -0.03 -25.21
CA ALA A 89 8.33 0.52 -23.85
C ALA A 89 8.49 2.05 -23.88
N ASN A 90 9.22 2.59 -24.86
CA ASN A 90 9.41 4.02 -25.07
C ASN A 90 9.54 4.31 -26.57
N LYS A 91 9.58 5.59 -26.99
CA LYS A 91 9.79 6.00 -28.40
C LYS A 91 10.99 5.30 -29.04
N TYR A 92 12.03 5.03 -28.26
CA TYR A 92 13.30 4.49 -28.75
C TYR A 92 13.47 2.98 -28.54
N VAL A 93 12.64 2.35 -27.69
CA VAL A 93 12.91 1.00 -27.19
C VAL A 93 11.73 0.07 -27.44
N THR A 94 11.98 -0.98 -28.22
CA THR A 94 11.11 -2.15 -28.38
C THR A 94 11.68 -3.32 -27.59
N LEU A 95 10.91 -3.83 -26.64
CA LEU A 95 11.24 -4.99 -25.83
C LEU A 95 10.37 -6.17 -26.26
N HIS A 96 10.71 -7.37 -25.79
CA HIS A 96 9.92 -8.56 -26.07
C HIS A 96 9.53 -9.24 -24.76
N HIS A 97 8.34 -9.84 -24.72
CA HIS A 97 7.89 -10.64 -23.60
C HIS A 97 7.17 -11.90 -24.07
N TRP A 98 7.19 -12.93 -23.23
CA TRP A 98 6.50 -14.18 -23.50
C TRP A 98 5.02 -14.04 -23.16
N VAL A 99 4.17 -14.10 -24.19
CA VAL A 99 2.72 -14.07 -24.08
C VAL A 99 2.16 -15.44 -24.38
N LYS A 100 1.14 -15.84 -23.63
CA LYS A 100 0.39 -17.08 -23.87
C LYS A 100 -0.58 -16.85 -25.03
N GLY A 101 -0.34 -17.43 -26.20
CA GLY A 101 -1.15 -17.18 -27.40
C GLY A 101 -0.63 -17.81 -28.70
N SER A 102 -1.47 -17.84 -29.74
CA SER A 102 -1.10 -18.35 -31.07
C SER A 102 -0.05 -17.46 -31.74
N LYS A 103 0.71 -18.03 -32.68
CA LYS A 103 1.81 -17.37 -33.43
C LYS A 103 1.35 -16.13 -34.21
N GLU A 104 0.04 -15.99 -34.46
CA GLU A 104 -0.58 -14.86 -35.15
C GLU A 104 -0.56 -13.56 -34.33
N LEU A 105 -0.52 -13.66 -33.00
CA LEU A 105 -0.34 -12.51 -32.10
C LEU A 105 1.07 -11.90 -32.17
N SER A 106 2.03 -12.59 -32.81
CA SER A 106 3.42 -12.10 -32.95
C SER A 106 3.57 -11.00 -34.00
N ASN A 107 2.63 -10.86 -34.94
CA ASN A 107 2.74 -9.90 -36.05
C ASN A 107 1.98 -8.60 -35.79
N GLN A 108 1.20 -8.54 -34.71
CA GLN A 108 0.54 -7.31 -34.28
C GLN A 108 1.38 -6.71 -33.16
N ASP A 109 1.87 -5.49 -33.38
CA ASP A 109 2.45 -4.67 -32.31
C ASP A 109 1.35 -4.40 -31.28
N GLN A 110 1.25 -5.27 -30.27
CA GLN A 110 0.31 -5.06 -29.17
C GLN A 110 0.85 -3.93 -28.32
N GLU A 111 0.04 -2.87 -28.19
CA GLU A 111 0.28 -1.87 -27.16
C GLU A 111 0.30 -2.56 -25.80
N ASN A 112 1.29 -2.22 -24.98
CA ASN A 112 1.38 -2.78 -23.64
C ASN A 112 0.07 -2.60 -22.90
N GLN A 113 -0.45 -3.68 -22.30
CA GLN A 113 -1.60 -3.61 -21.38
C GLN A 113 -1.36 -2.60 -20.25
N PHE A 114 -0.09 -2.36 -19.90
CA PHE A 114 0.34 -1.42 -18.88
C PHE A 114 0.46 0.04 -19.37
N SER A 115 0.44 0.30 -20.69
CA SER A 115 0.47 1.67 -21.22
C SER A 115 -0.71 2.51 -20.74
N LYS A 116 -1.84 1.88 -20.40
CA LYS A 116 -3.00 2.56 -19.80
C LYS A 116 -2.70 3.25 -18.47
N PHE A 117 -1.60 2.87 -17.79
CA PHE A 117 -1.18 3.45 -16.53
C PHE A 117 -0.12 4.55 -16.70
N ASP A 118 0.46 4.73 -17.89
CA ASP A 118 1.41 5.82 -18.19
C ASP A 118 0.63 7.11 -18.51
N VAL A 119 -0.03 7.65 -17.49
CA VAL A 119 -0.83 8.88 -17.60
C VAL A 119 0.12 10.08 -17.54
N LYS A 120 0.37 10.70 -18.70
CA LYS A 120 1.11 11.96 -18.76
C LYS A 120 0.19 13.11 -18.41
N LEU A 121 0.53 13.86 -17.36
CA LEU A 121 -0.19 15.07 -16.97
C LEU A 121 0.10 16.17 -18.00
N THR A 122 -0.84 16.43 -18.89
CA THR A 122 -0.78 17.59 -19.80
C THR A 122 -1.21 18.83 -19.04
N ILE A 123 -0.25 19.49 -18.39
CA ILE A 123 -0.48 20.76 -17.70
C ILE A 123 -0.66 21.85 -18.77
N PRO A 124 -1.80 22.58 -18.77
CA PRO A 124 -2.03 23.69 -19.70
C PRO A 124 -0.99 24.81 -19.62
N GLU A 125 -0.71 25.43 -20.76
CA GLU A 125 0.01 26.71 -20.83
C GLU A 125 -1.02 27.83 -20.76
N ILE A 126 -0.86 28.72 -19.78
CA ILE A 126 -1.78 29.81 -19.53
C ILE A 126 -1.19 31.07 -20.14
N THR A 127 -1.93 31.73 -21.03
CA THR A 127 -1.54 33.04 -21.55
C THR A 127 -1.92 34.14 -20.56
N LYS A 128 -1.27 35.30 -20.67
CA LYS A 128 -1.60 36.47 -19.85
C LYS A 128 -3.05 36.95 -20.07
N GLU A 129 -3.55 36.79 -21.28
CA GLU A 129 -4.92 37.14 -21.68
C GLU A 129 -5.95 36.23 -21.01
N ASP A 130 -5.67 34.92 -20.96
CA ASP A 130 -6.49 33.96 -20.22
C ASP A 130 -6.55 34.29 -18.73
N PHE A 131 -5.41 34.69 -18.15
CA PHE A 131 -5.31 35.08 -16.75
C PHE A 131 -6.06 36.38 -16.41
N ASP A 132 -5.97 37.39 -17.27
CA ASP A 132 -6.70 38.65 -17.09
C ASP A 132 -8.22 38.45 -17.22
N SER A 133 -8.66 37.55 -18.12
CA SER A 133 -10.06 37.15 -18.21
C SER A 133 -10.53 36.47 -16.92
N PHE A 134 -9.70 35.60 -16.34
CA PHE A 134 -9.95 34.93 -15.07
C PHE A 134 -10.10 35.92 -13.90
N MET A 135 -9.18 36.88 -13.78
CA MET A 135 -9.25 37.90 -12.72
C MET A 135 -10.49 38.78 -12.84
N LYS A 136 -10.94 39.08 -14.06
CA LYS A 136 -12.19 39.82 -14.31
C LYS A 136 -13.43 39.01 -13.91
N THR A 137 -13.57 37.78 -14.38
CA THR A 137 -14.70 36.90 -14.03
C THR A 137 -14.79 36.65 -12.52
N ARG A 138 -13.64 36.52 -11.84
CA ARG A 138 -13.61 36.41 -10.38
C ARG A 138 -14.15 37.67 -9.70
N ASN A 139 -13.72 38.85 -10.13
CA ASN A 139 -14.20 40.12 -9.58
C ASN A 139 -15.71 40.31 -9.81
N GLU A 140 -16.23 39.88 -10.96
CA GLU A 140 -17.65 39.91 -11.29
C GLU A 140 -18.48 38.95 -10.43
N ASN A 141 -18.00 37.72 -10.21
CA ASN A 141 -18.63 36.73 -9.33
C ASN A 141 -18.59 37.16 -7.85
N GLU A 142 -17.49 37.76 -7.39
CA GLU A 142 -17.41 38.29 -6.03
C GLU A 142 -18.34 39.52 -5.84
N LYS A 143 -18.60 40.28 -6.89
CA LYS A 143 -19.56 41.40 -6.87
C LYS A 143 -21.01 40.90 -6.84
N SER A 144 -21.36 39.90 -7.65
CA SER A 144 -22.71 39.32 -7.68
C SER A 144 -23.09 38.56 -6.39
N LEU A 145 -22.13 37.90 -5.73
CA LEU A 145 -22.35 37.30 -4.40
C LEU A 145 -22.58 38.35 -3.31
N LYS A 146 -21.89 39.50 -3.36
CA LYS A 146 -22.10 40.60 -2.41
C LYS A 146 -23.45 41.28 -2.61
N ASP A 147 -23.89 41.44 -3.86
CA ASP A 147 -25.21 41.99 -4.17
C ASP A 147 -26.32 41.05 -3.70
N SER A 148 -26.11 39.72 -3.81
CA SER A 148 -27.07 38.70 -3.32
C SER A 148 -27.11 38.57 -1.78
N GLN A 149 -26.03 38.90 -1.07
CA GLN A 149 -25.99 38.90 0.40
C GLN A 149 -26.46 40.22 1.02
N SER A 150 -26.58 41.30 0.24
CA SER A 150 -26.97 42.62 0.74
C SER A 150 -28.46 42.76 1.12
N THR A 151 -29.31 41.77 0.81
CA THR A 151 -30.75 41.78 1.12
C THR A 151 -31.16 41.06 2.41
N LYS A 152 -30.23 40.50 3.19
CA LYS A 152 -30.52 40.00 4.55
C LYS A 152 -29.53 40.54 5.57
N GLU A 153 -30.08 41.38 6.44
CA GLU A 153 -29.59 41.72 7.79
C GLU A 153 -28.44 42.75 7.85
N LYS A 154 -28.85 44.02 7.99
CA LYS A 154 -28.09 45.04 8.71
C LYS A 154 -28.30 44.82 10.23
N SER A 155 -27.28 44.35 10.93
CA SER A 155 -26.98 44.78 12.31
C SER A 155 -25.54 44.40 12.68
N ASP A 156 -24.76 45.44 12.98
CA ASP A 156 -23.64 45.49 13.92
C ASP A 156 -22.62 44.34 13.91
N GLN A 157 -21.70 44.39 12.94
CA GLN A 157 -20.33 43.86 13.05
C GLN A 157 -19.50 44.32 11.83
N LYS A 158 -19.36 45.64 11.66
CA LYS A 158 -18.48 46.25 10.66
C LYS A 158 -17.24 46.80 11.34
N GLU A 159 -16.28 45.96 11.69
CA GLU A 159 -14.90 46.47 11.94
C GLU A 159 -13.76 45.45 11.90
N ALA A 160 -14.01 44.13 11.75
CA ALA A 160 -12.90 43.15 11.75
C ALA A 160 -12.54 42.51 10.39
N ASN A 161 -13.34 42.65 9.33
CA ASN A 161 -13.20 41.84 8.10
C ASN A 161 -12.54 42.55 6.90
N ASN A 162 -11.82 43.64 7.10
CA ASN A 162 -11.12 44.34 6.00
C ASN A 162 -9.61 44.05 5.91
N VAL A 163 -9.05 43.24 6.82
CA VAL A 163 -7.59 42.96 6.82
C VAL A 163 -7.21 41.79 5.90
N ASP A 164 -8.13 40.86 5.59
CA ASP A 164 -7.81 39.63 4.81
C ASP A 164 -7.89 39.77 3.28
N LYS A 165 -8.35 40.91 2.74
CA LYS A 165 -8.55 41.06 1.28
C LYS A 165 -7.26 41.32 0.50
N ASP A 166 -6.26 41.91 1.13
CA ASP A 166 -5.00 42.27 0.45
C ASP A 166 -3.99 41.11 0.44
N GLU A 167 -4.18 40.09 1.29
CA GLU A 167 -3.28 38.92 1.36
C GLU A 167 -3.47 37.92 0.21
N ASN A 168 -4.65 37.87 -0.42
CA ASN A 168 -4.97 36.87 -1.45
C ASN A 168 -4.84 37.37 -2.90
N THR A 169 -4.10 38.45 -3.13
CA THR A 169 -3.74 38.91 -4.48
C THR A 169 -2.64 38.00 -5.04
N TRP A 170 -2.98 37.24 -6.09
CA TRP A 170 -2.04 36.40 -6.84
C TRP A 170 -1.59 37.18 -8.07
N SER A 171 -0.27 37.27 -8.29
CA SER A 171 0.26 37.87 -9.52
C SER A 171 0.30 36.84 -10.65
N PHE A 172 0.29 37.32 -11.90
CA PHE A 172 0.45 36.44 -13.06
C PHE A 172 1.79 35.69 -13.01
N GLU A 173 2.88 36.38 -12.64
CA GLU A 173 4.22 35.80 -12.53
C GLU A 173 4.29 34.70 -11.46
N GLU A 174 3.55 34.85 -10.36
CA GLU A 174 3.43 33.86 -9.30
C GLU A 174 2.69 32.60 -9.79
N VAL A 175 1.61 32.79 -10.56
CA VAL A 175 0.81 31.68 -11.13
C VAL A 175 1.55 30.98 -12.27
N ASP A 176 2.15 31.70 -13.21
CA ASP A 176 2.95 31.09 -14.28
C ASP A 176 4.15 30.32 -13.71
N GLY A 177 4.81 30.91 -12.69
CA GLY A 177 5.83 30.25 -11.90
C GLY A 177 5.38 28.95 -11.25
N LEU A 178 4.19 28.95 -10.63
CA LEU A 178 3.58 27.75 -10.07
C LEU A 178 3.35 26.68 -11.13
N PHE A 179 2.88 27.05 -12.32
CA PHE A 179 2.65 26.12 -13.42
C PHE A 179 3.96 25.56 -14.00
N ASP A 180 5.03 26.37 -14.06
CA ASP A 180 6.37 25.89 -14.39
C ASP A 180 6.92 24.91 -13.34
N LEU A 181 6.77 25.20 -12.05
CA LEU A 181 7.12 24.27 -10.98
C LEU A 181 6.32 22.96 -11.06
N CYS A 182 5.02 23.05 -11.34
CA CYS A 182 4.15 21.90 -11.56
C CYS A 182 4.63 21.02 -12.73
N ARG A 183 5.10 21.63 -13.84
CA ARG A 183 5.67 20.93 -15.00
C ARG A 183 7.03 20.28 -14.68
N ARG A 184 7.89 20.95 -13.91
CA ARG A 184 9.22 20.43 -13.57
C ARG A 184 9.21 19.30 -12.54
N TYR A 185 8.22 19.29 -11.64
CA TYR A 185 8.16 18.33 -10.52
C TYR A 185 6.94 17.40 -10.56
N ASP A 186 6.29 17.25 -11.72
CA ASP A 186 5.17 16.32 -11.93
C ASP A 186 4.08 16.43 -10.85
N MET A 187 3.66 17.66 -10.52
CA MET A 187 2.64 17.93 -9.49
C MET A 187 2.98 17.44 -8.06
N ARG A 188 4.26 17.20 -7.76
CA ARG A 188 4.70 16.80 -6.42
C ARG A 188 4.66 17.99 -5.46
N TRP A 189 3.49 18.26 -4.92
CA TRP A 189 3.16 19.43 -4.08
C TRP A 189 4.16 19.75 -2.96
N PHE A 190 4.69 18.73 -2.28
CA PHE A 190 5.68 18.94 -1.22
C PHE A 190 7.01 19.53 -1.74
N VAL A 191 7.46 19.08 -2.92
CA VAL A 191 8.67 19.62 -3.56
C VAL A 191 8.41 21.00 -4.15
N ILE A 192 7.21 21.20 -4.71
CA ILE A 192 6.78 22.49 -5.24
C ILE A 192 6.76 23.54 -4.14
N HIS A 193 6.16 23.22 -2.98
CA HIS A 193 6.12 24.11 -1.81
C HIS A 193 7.50 24.40 -1.23
N ASP A 194 8.39 23.40 -1.18
CA ASP A 194 9.78 23.58 -0.74
C ASP A 194 10.57 24.55 -1.63
N ARG A 195 10.32 24.53 -2.94
CA ARG A 195 11.00 25.40 -3.91
C ARG A 195 10.24 26.69 -4.25
N TYR A 196 9.08 26.89 -3.64
CA TYR A 196 8.25 28.06 -3.86
C TYR A 196 8.92 29.28 -3.23
N SER A 197 9.44 30.18 -4.05
CA SER A 197 10.25 31.32 -3.61
C SER A 197 9.60 32.69 -3.88
N TYR A 198 8.30 32.71 -4.14
CA TYR A 198 7.56 33.97 -4.30
C TYR A 198 7.32 34.59 -2.93
N GLY A 199 7.56 35.90 -2.79
CA GLY A 199 7.79 36.59 -1.50
C GLY A 199 6.69 36.53 -0.42
N LYS A 200 5.59 35.79 -0.64
CA LYS A 200 4.55 35.52 0.37
C LYS A 200 4.56 34.02 0.72
N PRO A 201 4.68 33.64 2.01
CA PRO A 201 4.57 32.25 2.41
C PRO A 201 3.12 31.77 2.17
N ARG A 202 2.93 30.90 1.17
CA ARG A 202 1.63 30.28 0.85
C ARG A 202 1.58 28.88 1.44
N SER A 203 0.43 28.47 1.96
CA SER A 203 0.26 27.08 2.40
C SER A 203 0.14 26.14 1.19
N LEU A 204 0.44 24.85 1.40
CA LEU A 204 0.25 23.80 0.39
C LEU A 204 -1.17 23.79 -0.20
N GLU A 205 -2.19 24.06 0.61
CA GLU A 205 -3.58 24.03 0.15
C GLU A 205 -3.94 25.29 -0.65
N ASP A 206 -3.29 26.43 -0.41
CA ASP A 206 -3.46 27.65 -1.20
C ASP A 206 -2.92 27.46 -2.62
N LEU A 207 -1.74 26.83 -2.75
CA LEU A 207 -1.13 26.51 -4.05
C LEU A 207 -2.03 25.57 -4.87
N LYS A 208 -2.58 24.53 -4.22
CA LYS A 208 -3.52 23.61 -4.85
C LYS A 208 -4.81 24.30 -5.27
N GLU A 209 -5.42 25.07 -4.37
CA GLU A 209 -6.65 25.81 -4.64
C GLU A 209 -6.50 26.64 -5.90
N LYS A 210 -5.40 27.39 -6.02
CA LYS A 210 -5.17 28.24 -7.18
C LYS A 210 -4.88 27.48 -8.45
N PHE A 211 -4.08 26.42 -8.38
CA PHE A 211 -3.84 25.57 -9.55
C PHE A 211 -5.15 24.98 -10.09
N TYR A 212 -5.98 24.39 -9.24
CA TYR A 212 -7.24 23.78 -9.65
C TYR A 212 -8.29 24.80 -10.08
N GLU A 213 -8.35 25.96 -9.42
CA GLU A 213 -9.19 27.09 -9.83
C GLU A 213 -8.84 27.54 -11.25
N VAL A 214 -7.56 27.80 -11.53
CA VAL A 214 -7.09 28.23 -12.85
C VAL A 214 -7.31 27.13 -13.90
N CYS A 215 -7.02 25.87 -13.59
CA CYS A 215 -7.31 24.75 -14.51
C CYS A 215 -8.80 24.64 -14.82
N LYS A 216 -9.68 24.76 -13.81
CA LYS A 216 -11.12 24.71 -14.01
C LYS A 216 -11.57 25.78 -14.98
N HIS A 217 -11.10 27.02 -14.81
CA HIS A 217 -11.43 28.13 -15.70
C HIS A 217 -10.86 27.93 -17.12
N TYR A 218 -9.62 27.49 -17.24
CA TYR A 218 -9.00 27.17 -18.53
C TYR A 218 -9.82 26.11 -19.31
N PHE A 219 -10.19 25.01 -18.65
CA PHE A 219 -11.00 23.96 -19.28
C PHE A 219 -12.43 24.42 -19.55
N SER A 220 -13.00 25.29 -18.70
CA SER A 220 -14.35 25.83 -18.93
C SER A 220 -14.39 26.73 -20.17
N ASN A 221 -13.32 27.47 -20.44
CA ASN A 221 -13.22 28.36 -21.60
C ASN A 221 -12.92 27.61 -22.89
N LYS A 222 -12.08 26.56 -22.84
CA LYS A 222 -11.73 25.78 -24.04
C LYS A 222 -12.74 24.69 -24.39
N ASP A 223 -13.17 23.90 -23.39
CA ASP A 223 -14.04 22.74 -23.57
C ASP A 223 -15.09 22.64 -22.43
N PRO A 224 -16.26 23.30 -22.59
CA PRO A 224 -17.31 23.29 -21.57
C PRO A 224 -17.85 21.89 -21.21
N ASN A 225 -17.71 20.91 -22.10
CA ASN A 225 -18.17 19.52 -21.92
C ASN A 225 -17.07 18.55 -21.48
N ASN A 226 -15.92 19.04 -21.03
CA ASN A 226 -14.81 18.17 -20.62
C ASN A 226 -15.19 17.40 -19.33
N ALA A 227 -15.09 16.07 -19.39
CA ALA A 227 -15.38 15.15 -18.28
C ALA A 227 -14.49 15.39 -17.04
N LEU A 228 -13.39 16.13 -17.18
CA LEU A 228 -12.48 16.47 -16.08
C LEU A 228 -12.96 17.62 -15.20
N LEU A 229 -13.90 18.46 -15.66
CA LEU A 229 -14.36 19.64 -14.92
C LEU A 229 -14.92 19.34 -13.51
N PRO A 230 -15.72 18.28 -13.31
CA PRO A 230 -16.17 17.90 -11.96
C PRO A 230 -15.03 17.44 -11.04
N THR A 231 -13.97 16.85 -11.61
CA THR A 231 -12.80 16.34 -10.88
C THR A 231 -11.85 17.45 -10.45
N LEU A 232 -11.87 18.60 -11.12
CA LEU A 232 -11.05 19.78 -10.79
C LEU A 232 -11.60 20.62 -9.62
N ASN A 233 -12.65 20.15 -8.93
CA ASN A 233 -13.17 20.83 -7.75
C ASN A 233 -12.35 20.49 -6.50
N PHE A 234 -11.56 21.46 -6.03
CA PHE A 234 -10.75 21.31 -4.82
C PHE A 234 -11.34 22.09 -3.63
N PRO A 235 -12.02 21.43 -2.67
CA PRO A 235 -12.60 22.09 -1.51
C PRO A 235 -11.55 22.29 -0.40
N LYS A 236 -10.87 23.44 -0.40
CA LYS A 236 -9.84 23.80 0.59
C LYS A 236 -10.27 23.65 2.06
N ARG A 237 -11.48 24.09 2.42
CA ARG A 237 -11.98 24.01 3.82
C ARG A 237 -12.07 22.56 4.32
N LYS A 238 -12.65 21.67 3.50
CA LYS A 238 -12.77 20.24 3.83
C LYS A 238 -11.39 19.59 3.97
N GLU A 239 -10.44 19.97 3.13
CA GLU A 239 -9.08 19.43 3.19
C GLU A 239 -8.33 19.90 4.46
N LEU A 240 -8.51 21.16 4.87
CA LEU A 240 -7.98 21.67 6.14
C LEU A 240 -8.59 20.98 7.35
N GLU A 241 -9.91 20.77 7.36
CA GLU A 241 -10.61 20.03 8.41
C GLU A 241 -10.12 18.57 8.48
N ARG A 242 -9.99 17.91 7.31
CA ARG A 242 -9.44 16.55 7.20
C ARG A 242 -8.02 16.48 7.75
N LYS A 243 -7.16 17.45 7.41
CA LYS A 243 -5.79 17.52 7.92
C LYS A 243 -5.75 17.71 9.44
N LYS A 244 -6.58 18.61 9.99
CA LYS A 244 -6.73 18.81 11.44
C LYS A 244 -7.23 17.53 12.14
N TYR A 245 -8.18 16.82 11.54
CA TYR A 245 -8.70 15.56 12.06
C TYR A 245 -7.61 14.47 12.08
N LEU A 246 -6.86 14.30 11.00
CA LEU A 246 -5.74 13.35 10.94
C LEU A 246 -4.62 13.72 11.93
N GLN A 247 -4.33 15.01 12.08
CA GLN A 247 -3.36 15.48 13.06
C GLN A 247 -3.82 15.15 14.48
N ARG A 248 -5.12 15.31 14.79
CA ARG A 248 -5.69 14.90 16.07
C ARG A 248 -5.59 13.40 16.30
N LEU A 249 -5.87 12.59 15.26
CA LEU A 249 -5.76 11.13 15.34
C LEU A 249 -4.31 10.68 15.56
N LEU A 250 -3.35 11.34 14.89
CA LEU A 250 -1.93 11.03 15.04
C LEU A 250 -1.37 11.49 16.39
N ALA A 251 -1.86 12.62 16.91
CA ALA A 251 -1.47 13.15 18.22
C ALA A 251 -2.11 12.39 19.41
N ARG A 252 -3.04 11.47 19.15
CA ARG A 252 -3.73 10.70 20.20
C ARG A 252 -2.75 9.79 20.92
N SER A 253 -2.81 9.78 22.26
CA SER A 253 -1.99 8.90 23.08
C SER A 253 -2.55 7.47 23.09
N ALA A 254 -1.68 6.48 23.35
CA ALA A 254 -2.11 5.08 23.47
C ALA A 254 -3.10 4.86 24.64
N ALA A 255 -3.02 5.70 25.69
CA ALA A 255 -3.95 5.66 26.82
C ALA A 255 -5.35 6.12 26.40
N GLU A 256 -5.45 7.23 25.66
CA GLU A 256 -6.72 7.74 25.13
C GLU A 256 -7.37 6.73 24.16
N ILE A 257 -6.57 6.00 23.36
CA ILE A 257 -7.10 4.94 22.48
C ILE A 257 -7.73 3.82 23.31
N ALA A 258 -7.03 3.34 24.35
CA ALA A 258 -7.53 2.26 25.19
C ALA A 258 -8.80 2.65 25.97
N GLU A 259 -8.89 3.91 26.42
CA GLU A 259 -10.08 4.46 27.05
C GLU A 259 -11.26 4.54 26.07
N GLU A 260 -11.06 5.09 24.87
CA GLU A 260 -12.11 5.13 23.84
C GLU A 260 -12.60 3.73 23.45
N GLU A 261 -11.69 2.76 23.28
CA GLU A 261 -12.05 1.36 23.00
C GLU A 261 -12.85 0.74 24.16
N ALA A 262 -12.46 1.02 25.41
CA ALA A 262 -13.21 0.58 26.59
C ALA A 262 -14.63 1.18 26.60
N LEU A 263 -14.76 2.48 26.30
CA LEU A 263 -16.06 3.15 26.20
C LEU A 263 -16.93 2.60 25.06
N ILE A 264 -16.34 2.25 23.92
CA ILE A 264 -17.07 1.61 22.81
C ILE A 264 -17.57 0.22 23.23
N ILE A 265 -16.74 -0.57 23.91
CA ILE A 265 -17.13 -1.89 24.42
C ILE A 265 -18.25 -1.75 25.45
N GLU A 266 -18.14 -0.77 26.35
CA GLU A 266 -19.16 -0.48 27.34
C GLU A 266 -20.48 -0.04 26.71
N SER A 267 -20.43 0.88 25.74
CA SER A 267 -21.59 1.32 24.96
C SER A 267 -22.27 0.16 24.24
N ARG A 268 -21.51 -0.70 23.56
CA ARG A 268 -22.05 -1.90 22.91
C ARG A 268 -22.64 -2.87 23.94
N LYS A 269 -22.03 -3.01 25.12
CA LYS A 269 -22.55 -3.83 26.20
C LYS A 269 -23.90 -3.28 26.70
N PHE A 270 -24.04 -1.97 26.85
CA PHE A 270 -25.32 -1.34 27.18
C PHE A 270 -26.35 -1.53 26.07
N GLU A 271 -25.97 -1.43 24.80
CA GLU A 271 -26.88 -1.68 23.67
C GLU A 271 -27.37 -3.14 23.66
N MET A 272 -26.48 -4.11 23.88
CA MET A 272 -26.83 -5.52 23.98
C MET A 272 -27.71 -5.81 25.21
N ALA A 273 -27.40 -5.19 26.35
CA ALA A 273 -28.21 -5.31 27.56
C ALA A 273 -29.62 -4.74 27.34
N ALA A 274 -29.74 -3.57 26.71
CA ALA A 274 -31.02 -2.95 26.37
C ALA A 274 -31.84 -3.81 25.39
N LYS A 275 -31.21 -4.40 24.37
CA LYS A 275 -31.89 -5.36 23.48
C LYS A 275 -32.34 -6.62 24.23
N LYS A 276 -31.53 -7.11 25.16
CA LYS A 276 -31.88 -8.28 25.97
C LYS A 276 -33.06 -8.00 26.89
N THR A 277 -33.08 -6.87 27.61
CA THR A 277 -34.20 -6.50 28.48
C THR A 277 -35.48 -6.25 27.69
N LEU A 278 -35.37 -5.71 26.47
CA LEU A 278 -36.50 -5.57 25.54
C LEU A 278 -37.05 -6.95 25.14
N ASN A 279 -36.19 -7.87 24.73
CA ASN A 279 -36.61 -9.24 24.37
C ASN A 279 -37.20 -10.00 25.57
N GLU A 280 -36.64 -9.83 26.77
CA GLU A 280 -37.19 -10.39 28.00
C GLU A 280 -38.57 -9.80 28.31
N ARG A 281 -38.73 -8.48 28.16
CA ARG A 281 -40.03 -7.80 28.30
C ARG A 281 -41.04 -8.31 27.28
N GLU A 282 -40.66 -8.45 26.01
CA GLU A 282 -41.52 -9.00 24.96
C GLU A 282 -41.91 -10.45 25.27
N SER A 283 -40.96 -11.27 25.71
CA SER A 283 -41.22 -12.64 26.12
C SER A 283 -42.14 -12.72 27.33
N LEU A 284 -42.01 -11.80 28.30
CA LEU A 284 -42.87 -11.72 29.47
C LEU A 284 -44.27 -11.23 29.09
N LEU A 285 -44.37 -10.23 28.22
CA LEU A 285 -45.65 -9.76 27.68
C LEU A 285 -46.35 -10.88 26.90
N ARG A 286 -45.63 -11.60 26.04
CA ARG A 286 -46.16 -12.77 25.32
C ARG A 286 -46.60 -13.89 26.25
N LEU A 287 -45.91 -14.06 27.38
CA LEU A 287 -46.29 -15.05 28.40
C LEU A 287 -47.50 -14.58 29.21
N LEU A 288 -47.60 -13.28 29.52
CA LEU A 288 -48.76 -12.68 30.19
C LEU A 288 -50.00 -12.69 29.30
N ASP A 289 -49.80 -12.54 27.99
CA ASP A 289 -50.82 -12.57 26.94
C ASP A 289 -51.20 -14.00 26.52
N SER A 290 -50.57 -15.02 27.13
CA SER A 290 -50.91 -16.43 26.93
C SER A 290 -51.55 -17.02 28.20
N PRO A 291 -52.74 -17.65 28.14
CA PRO A 291 -53.63 -17.88 27.00
C PRO A 291 -54.94 -17.06 27.06
N ASN A 292 -55.24 -16.30 25.99
CA ASN A 292 -56.64 -16.06 25.62
C ASN A 292 -57.19 -17.38 25.08
N SER A 293 -57.98 -18.10 25.90
CA SER A 293 -58.70 -19.28 25.46
C SER A 293 -59.93 -18.87 24.64
N ASP A 294 -59.72 -18.51 23.38
CA ASP A 294 -60.83 -18.28 22.43
C ASP A 294 -61.50 -19.60 21.98
N GLN A 295 -61.06 -20.75 22.49
CA GLN A 295 -61.70 -22.04 22.22
C GLN A 295 -62.77 -22.34 23.29
N PRO A 296 -64.00 -22.69 22.89
CA PRO A 296 -65.07 -22.98 23.83
C PRO A 296 -64.67 -24.16 24.72
N VAL A 297 -64.92 -24.03 26.02
CA VAL A 297 -64.58 -25.01 27.08
C VAL A 297 -65.07 -26.43 26.75
N SER A 298 -66.08 -26.56 25.90
CA SER A 298 -66.64 -27.82 25.43
C SER A 298 -65.62 -28.77 24.78
N GLN A 299 -64.58 -28.27 24.11
CA GLN A 299 -63.58 -29.14 23.46
C GLN A 299 -62.71 -29.90 24.47
N TYR A 300 -62.53 -29.37 25.68
CA TYR A 300 -61.70 -29.98 26.73
C TYR A 300 -62.48 -30.89 27.68
N LEU A 301 -63.81 -30.94 27.56
CA LEU A 301 -64.66 -31.84 28.36
C LEU A 301 -64.63 -33.29 27.85
N THR A 302 -64.09 -33.53 26.65
CA THR A 302 -63.85 -34.89 26.16
C THR A 302 -62.52 -35.43 26.70
N SER A 303 -62.45 -36.74 26.97
CA SER A 303 -61.23 -37.41 27.46
C SER A 303 -60.02 -37.25 26.53
N GLN A 304 -60.26 -37.12 25.22
CA GLN A 304 -59.24 -36.78 24.23
C GLN A 304 -58.75 -35.33 24.36
N GLY A 305 -59.65 -34.36 24.54
CA GLY A 305 -59.28 -32.95 24.75
C GLY A 305 -58.48 -32.74 26.04
N MET A 306 -58.85 -33.45 27.10
CA MET A 306 -58.15 -33.39 28.40
C MET A 306 -56.72 -33.96 28.30
N SER A 307 -56.51 -35.02 27.51
CA SER A 307 -55.18 -35.61 27.27
C SER A 307 -54.26 -34.67 26.48
N GLN A 308 -54.81 -33.91 25.52
CA GLN A 308 -54.06 -32.91 24.76
C GLN A 308 -53.64 -31.72 25.64
N LEU A 309 -54.53 -31.26 26.54
CA LEU A 309 -54.22 -30.22 27.50
C LEU A 309 -53.10 -30.64 28.46
N TYR A 310 -53.17 -31.86 28.98
CA TYR A 310 -52.16 -32.42 29.88
C TYR A 310 -50.78 -32.52 29.20
N GLY A 311 -50.73 -32.97 27.94
CA GLY A 311 -49.51 -33.01 27.15
C GLY A 311 -48.91 -31.62 26.91
N SER A 312 -49.75 -30.62 26.65
CA SER A 312 -49.32 -29.23 26.47
C SER A 312 -48.69 -28.67 27.77
N LEU A 313 -49.34 -28.90 28.91
CA LEU A 313 -48.90 -28.40 30.23
C LEU A 313 -47.55 -29.02 30.68
N LEU A 314 -47.34 -30.30 30.37
CA LEU A 314 -46.08 -31.00 30.67
C LEU A 314 -44.90 -30.48 29.82
N SER A 315 -45.17 -30.08 28.58
CA SER A 315 -44.13 -29.58 27.67
C SER A 315 -43.56 -28.24 28.13
N ASP A 316 -44.38 -27.39 28.74
CA ASP A 316 -44.02 -26.02 29.11
C ASP A 316 -43.05 -25.95 30.31
N LYS A 317 -43.13 -26.93 31.21
CA LYS A 317 -42.26 -27.02 32.40
C LYS A 317 -40.80 -27.35 32.07
N SER A 318 -40.53 -27.93 30.90
CA SER A 318 -39.21 -28.40 30.48
C SER A 318 -38.30 -27.31 29.87
N ARG A 319 -38.83 -26.12 29.57
CA ARG A 319 -38.11 -25.09 28.79
C ARG A 319 -37.27 -24.09 29.59
N LYS A 320 -37.31 -24.05 30.93
CA LYS A 320 -36.51 -23.10 31.72
C LYS A 320 -35.34 -23.75 32.45
N ARG A 321 -34.12 -23.34 32.04
CA ARG A 321 -32.78 -23.49 32.67
C ARG A 321 -31.92 -24.68 32.23
N LYS A 322 -30.87 -24.39 31.46
CA LYS A 322 -29.59 -25.14 31.48
C LYS A 322 -28.46 -24.17 31.85
N HIS A 323 -27.65 -24.54 32.85
CA HIS A 323 -26.49 -23.81 33.38
C HIS A 323 -25.18 -24.46 32.87
N ASN A 324 -24.12 -23.68 32.65
CA ASN A 324 -22.91 -24.06 31.90
C ASN A 324 -21.67 -24.03 32.81
N PRO A 325 -20.88 -25.12 32.96
CA PRO A 325 -19.65 -25.13 33.77
C PRO A 325 -18.40 -25.24 32.88
N ASN A 326 -17.52 -24.24 32.87
CA ASN A 326 -16.17 -24.35 32.26
C ASN A 326 -15.21 -23.34 32.92
N ILE A 327 -14.14 -23.81 33.56
CA ILE A 327 -12.99 -23.01 34.02
C ILE A 327 -11.71 -23.68 33.47
N PRO A 328 -10.89 -23.03 32.62
CA PRO A 328 -9.68 -23.61 32.01
C PRO A 328 -8.40 -23.54 32.88
N GLU A 329 -7.54 -24.55 32.74
CA GLU A 329 -6.22 -24.72 33.40
C GLU A 329 -5.10 -23.87 32.74
N ASN A 330 -4.07 -23.49 33.51
CA ASN A 330 -3.16 -22.36 33.24
C ASN A 330 -2.06 -22.65 32.17
N PRO A 331 -1.91 -21.83 31.10
CA PRO A 331 -1.04 -22.09 29.93
C PRO A 331 0.50 -22.04 30.14
N TRP A 332 0.98 -21.46 31.24
CA TRP A 332 2.41 -21.19 31.45
C TRP A 332 3.27 -22.46 31.56
N MET A 333 2.76 -23.52 32.20
CA MET A 333 3.53 -24.73 32.48
C MET A 333 3.98 -25.48 31.21
N LYS A 334 3.25 -25.31 30.09
CA LYS A 334 3.54 -25.95 28.81
C LYS A 334 4.67 -25.26 28.02
N GLN A 335 4.84 -23.95 28.21
CA GLN A 335 5.84 -23.16 27.48
C GLN A 335 7.26 -23.40 28.00
N GLN A 336 7.41 -23.62 29.32
CA GLN A 336 8.72 -23.79 29.96
C GLN A 336 9.40 -25.11 29.56
N GLN A 337 8.60 -26.16 29.29
CA GLN A 337 9.09 -27.48 28.88
C GLN A 337 9.64 -27.47 27.44
N GLN A 338 9.11 -26.60 26.56
CA GLN A 338 9.56 -26.48 25.18
C GLN A 338 10.93 -25.79 25.06
N PHE A 339 11.20 -24.77 25.89
CA PHE A 339 12.49 -24.07 25.87
C PHE A 339 13.66 -24.94 26.34
N ALA A 340 13.41 -25.86 27.28
CA ALA A 340 14.43 -26.78 27.78
C ALA A 340 14.94 -27.75 26.69
N GLN A 341 14.04 -28.25 25.84
CA GLN A 341 14.39 -29.17 24.75
C GLN A 341 15.19 -28.49 23.63
N GLN A 342 14.89 -27.23 23.32
CA GLN A 342 15.60 -26.48 22.27
C GLN A 342 17.07 -26.20 22.63
N ARG A 343 17.37 -26.05 23.93
CA ARG A 343 18.72 -25.72 24.43
C ARG A 343 19.70 -26.89 24.31
N GLN A 344 19.23 -28.14 24.48
CA GLN A 344 20.07 -29.34 24.32
C GLN A 344 20.49 -29.59 22.87
N GLN A 345 19.68 -29.20 21.89
CA GLN A 345 19.96 -29.43 20.46
C GLN A 345 21.10 -28.56 19.92
N LEU A 346 21.28 -27.35 20.45
CA LEU A 346 22.35 -26.42 20.04
C LEU A 346 23.74 -26.86 20.51
N GLN A 347 23.83 -27.54 21.66
CA GLN A 347 25.10 -27.91 22.25
C GLN A 347 25.79 -29.06 21.49
N GLN A 348 25.03 -30.03 20.97
CA GLN A 348 25.55 -31.12 20.13
C GLN A 348 26.05 -30.68 18.75
N MET A 349 25.64 -29.50 18.29
CA MET A 349 26.05 -28.97 16.97
C MET A 349 27.40 -28.24 17.02
N GLN A 350 27.82 -27.75 18.19
CA GLN A 350 29.10 -27.06 18.38
C GLN A 350 30.28 -28.04 18.51
N GLU A 351 30.09 -29.23 19.07
CA GLU A 351 31.16 -30.23 19.21
C GLU A 351 31.63 -30.80 17.86
N LYS A 352 30.76 -30.87 16.84
CA LYS A 352 31.14 -31.38 15.50
C LYS A 352 32.00 -30.43 14.65
N LYS A 353 32.26 -29.20 15.10
CA LYS A 353 32.93 -28.16 14.30
C LYS A 353 34.42 -27.96 14.63
N GLN A 354 34.95 -28.62 15.66
CA GLN A 354 36.34 -28.46 16.10
C GLN A 354 37.37 -29.41 15.44
N ASP A 355 36.96 -30.48 14.76
CA ASP A 355 37.89 -31.52 14.23
C ASP A 355 38.42 -31.32 12.78
N ARG A 356 38.48 -30.11 12.22
CA ARG A 356 38.89 -29.93 10.80
C ARG A 356 39.90 -28.82 10.48
N LYS A 357 40.89 -28.55 11.33
CA LYS A 357 42.00 -27.64 10.96
C LYS A 357 43.35 -28.02 11.59
N HIS A 358 44.14 -28.82 10.87
CA HIS A 358 45.61 -28.80 10.76
C HIS A 358 45.90 -29.55 9.45
N GLU A 359 46.60 -29.02 8.43
CA GLU A 359 48.07 -29.00 8.34
C GLU A 359 48.56 -28.26 7.06
N ASN A 360 49.85 -27.89 7.09
CA ASN A 360 50.79 -27.55 5.99
C ASN A 360 51.05 -26.09 5.58
N GLN A 361 52.21 -25.61 6.04
CA GLN A 361 53.08 -24.61 5.42
C GLN A 361 54.22 -25.34 4.67
N GLU A 362 54.68 -24.82 3.53
CA GLU A 362 56.12 -24.73 3.18
C GLU A 362 56.38 -23.87 1.91
N VAL A 363 57.66 -23.53 1.69
CA VAL A 363 58.23 -22.29 1.10
C VAL A 363 58.87 -22.52 -0.30
N GLY A 364 58.95 -21.48 -1.17
CA GLY A 364 60.07 -21.34 -2.13
C GLY A 364 59.85 -20.74 -3.56
N SER A 365 60.41 -19.53 -3.77
CA SER A 365 60.95 -18.92 -5.02
C SER A 365 60.05 -18.09 -6.00
N PRO A 366 60.58 -17.01 -6.63
CA PRO A 366 59.79 -15.89 -7.15
C PRO A 366 59.36 -16.11 -8.60
N ARG A 367 58.33 -16.92 -8.78
CA ARG A 367 57.40 -16.71 -9.90
C ARG A 367 56.39 -15.69 -9.43
N LYS A 368 55.95 -14.78 -10.33
CA LYS A 368 54.83 -13.84 -10.08
C LYS A 368 53.86 -14.51 -9.12
N THR A 369 53.69 -13.93 -7.94
CA THR A 369 52.98 -14.60 -6.84
C THR A 369 51.70 -15.20 -7.41
N LYS A 370 51.31 -16.40 -6.96
CA LYS A 370 50.07 -17.06 -7.42
C LYS A 370 48.87 -16.08 -7.46
N LYS A 371 48.88 -15.11 -6.55
CA LYS A 371 48.04 -13.91 -6.51
C LYS A 371 48.12 -13.00 -7.75
N GLN A 372 49.32 -12.54 -8.16
CA GLN A 372 49.50 -11.72 -9.37
C GLN A 372 49.14 -12.46 -10.67
N LYS A 373 49.45 -13.76 -10.79
CA LYS A 373 49.05 -14.55 -11.97
C LYS A 373 47.53 -14.72 -12.04
N LEU A 374 46.89 -14.95 -10.89
CA LEU A 374 45.43 -15.01 -10.77
C LEU A 374 44.78 -13.65 -11.09
N GLU A 375 45.38 -12.55 -10.66
CA GLU A 375 44.91 -11.19 -10.92
C GLU A 375 45.00 -10.83 -12.41
N LEU A 376 46.11 -11.18 -13.07
CA LEU A 376 46.27 -10.99 -14.52
C LEU A 376 45.29 -11.85 -15.34
N GLN A 377 45.09 -13.11 -14.94
CA GLN A 377 44.11 -13.98 -15.59
C GLN A 377 42.69 -13.46 -15.39
N THR A 378 42.39 -12.91 -14.21
CA THR A 378 41.11 -12.25 -13.92
C THR A 378 40.95 -10.98 -14.76
N ALA A 379 42.01 -10.19 -14.95
CA ALA A 379 41.99 -9.01 -15.80
C ALA A 379 41.78 -9.34 -17.29
N MET A 380 42.42 -10.40 -17.80
CA MET A 380 42.19 -10.89 -19.16
C MET A 380 40.75 -11.39 -19.35
N LYS A 381 40.21 -12.12 -18.36
CA LYS A 381 38.80 -12.55 -18.38
C LYS A 381 37.84 -11.36 -18.39
N ARG A 382 38.10 -10.30 -17.61
CA ARG A 382 37.32 -9.05 -17.61
C ARG A 382 37.32 -8.38 -18.98
N LYS A 383 38.48 -8.31 -19.66
CA LYS A 383 38.57 -7.75 -21.01
C LYS A 383 37.75 -8.57 -22.02
N ALA A 384 37.81 -9.89 -21.97
CA ALA A 384 37.02 -10.76 -22.85
C ALA A 384 35.50 -10.63 -22.60
N GLU A 385 35.07 -10.59 -21.34
CA GLU A 385 33.66 -10.40 -20.96
C GLU A 385 33.14 -9.01 -21.40
N SER A 386 33.95 -7.96 -21.28
CA SER A 386 33.60 -6.62 -21.76
C SER A 386 33.45 -6.56 -23.28
N VAL A 387 34.33 -7.22 -24.04
CA VAL A 387 34.23 -7.31 -25.50
C VAL A 387 32.99 -8.10 -25.92
N TYR A 388 32.67 -9.17 -25.21
CA TYR A 388 31.43 -9.93 -25.45
C TYR A 388 30.18 -9.08 -25.18
N ALA A 389 30.17 -8.28 -24.10
CA ALA A 389 29.09 -7.35 -23.82
C ALA A 389 28.94 -6.28 -24.92
N GLU A 390 30.03 -5.70 -25.41
CA GLU A 390 30.01 -4.78 -26.56
C GLU A 390 29.45 -5.44 -27.83
N HIS A 391 29.83 -6.69 -28.08
CA HIS A 391 29.30 -7.46 -29.22
C HIS A 391 27.77 -7.68 -29.13
N LEU A 392 27.24 -7.95 -27.93
CA LEU A 392 25.79 -8.04 -27.71
C LEU A 392 25.07 -6.71 -27.94
N LEU A 393 25.76 -5.58 -27.71
CA LEU A 393 25.22 -4.24 -27.86
C LEU A 393 25.26 -3.70 -29.30
N ASN A 394 25.97 -4.36 -30.22
CA ASN A 394 26.04 -3.96 -31.63
C ASN A 394 24.67 -3.84 -32.33
N LYS A 395 23.63 -4.50 -31.82
CA LYS A 395 22.27 -4.43 -32.37
C LYS A 395 21.47 -3.18 -31.94
N PHE A 396 22.00 -2.36 -31.04
CA PHE A 396 21.32 -1.17 -30.50
C PHE A 396 22.00 0.12 -30.93
N ASN A 397 21.22 1.10 -31.39
CA ASN A 397 21.69 2.46 -31.69
C ASN A 397 22.11 3.21 -30.41
N SER A 398 22.99 4.22 -30.54
CA SER A 398 23.49 5.01 -29.40
C SER A 398 22.36 5.60 -28.55
N GLU A 399 21.32 6.16 -29.18
CA GLU A 399 20.15 6.71 -28.48
C GLU A 399 19.33 5.62 -27.76
N GLN A 400 19.26 4.42 -28.33
CA GLN A 400 18.56 3.29 -27.71
C GLN A 400 19.33 2.76 -26.50
N ARG A 401 20.67 2.76 -26.56
CA ARG A 401 21.54 2.38 -25.45
C ARG A 401 21.40 3.36 -24.28
N GLU A 402 21.33 4.66 -24.56
CA GLU A 402 21.08 5.68 -23.54
C GLU A 402 19.69 5.53 -22.92
N ALA A 403 18.65 5.33 -23.74
CA ALA A 403 17.28 5.14 -23.27
C ALA A 403 17.10 3.87 -22.42
N LEU A 404 17.81 2.79 -22.76
CA LEU A 404 17.87 1.55 -21.96
C LEU A 404 18.79 1.67 -20.74
N GLY A 405 19.59 2.74 -20.66
CA GLY A 405 20.58 2.95 -19.61
C GLY A 405 21.67 1.89 -19.56
N VAL A 406 21.93 1.21 -20.69
CA VAL A 406 22.89 0.12 -20.78
C VAL A 406 24.28 0.70 -20.99
N ILE A 407 25.13 0.52 -19.98
CA ILE A 407 26.53 0.92 -20.01
C ILE A 407 27.35 -0.36 -20.01
N SER A 408 28.32 -0.46 -20.92
CA SER A 408 29.38 -1.46 -20.83
C SER A 408 30.29 -1.11 -19.67
N HIS A 409 29.93 -1.60 -18.48
CA HIS A 409 30.81 -1.48 -17.32
C HIS A 409 32.08 -2.30 -17.60
N GLY A 410 33.24 -1.64 -17.64
CA GLY A 410 34.55 -2.30 -17.71
C GLY A 410 34.91 -3.10 -16.44
N GLU A 411 34.06 -3.03 -15.41
CA GLU A 411 34.19 -3.76 -14.15
C GLU A 411 33.11 -4.83 -14.02
N LYS A 412 33.48 -5.98 -13.45
CA LYS A 412 32.61 -7.13 -13.23
C LYS A 412 31.42 -6.73 -12.34
N LEU A 413 30.25 -6.56 -12.95
CA LEU A 413 29.01 -6.54 -12.20
C LEU A 413 28.70 -7.98 -11.73
N PRO A 414 28.45 -8.20 -10.43
CA PRO A 414 27.84 -9.43 -9.95
C PRO A 414 26.57 -9.75 -10.74
N PRO A 415 26.32 -11.02 -11.09
CA PRO A 415 25.08 -11.38 -11.77
C PRO A 415 23.89 -11.04 -10.87
N GLY A 416 22.88 -10.37 -11.43
CA GLY A 416 21.65 -9.99 -10.72
C GLY A 416 21.11 -8.64 -11.14
N VAL A 417 19.90 -8.34 -10.68
CA VAL A 417 19.25 -7.03 -10.86
C VAL A 417 19.57 -6.18 -9.63
N TYR A 418 20.21 -5.02 -9.83
CA TYR A 418 20.55 -4.09 -8.76
C TYR A 418 20.00 -2.71 -9.10
N LEU A 419 19.53 -1.98 -8.08
CA LEU A 419 19.17 -0.58 -8.24
C LEU A 419 20.45 0.22 -8.54
N ARG A 420 20.40 1.13 -9.52
CA ARG A 420 21.55 1.95 -9.91
C ARG A 420 22.18 2.71 -8.72
N SER A 421 21.35 3.17 -7.79
CA SER A 421 21.76 3.82 -6.54
C SER A 421 22.63 2.96 -5.62
N THR A 422 22.56 1.63 -5.74
CA THR A 422 23.35 0.69 -4.93
C THR A 422 24.76 0.46 -5.48
N ARG A 423 25.01 0.89 -6.72
CA ARG A 423 26.25 0.65 -7.47
C ARG A 423 27.08 1.90 -7.73
N ILE A 424 26.84 2.98 -6.98
CA ILE A 424 27.70 4.17 -7.00
C ILE A 424 29.13 3.74 -6.68
N SER A 425 30.11 4.30 -7.39
CA SER A 425 31.51 3.94 -7.25
C SER A 425 31.97 4.11 -5.80
N THR A 426 32.58 3.07 -5.23
CA THR A 426 33.15 3.12 -3.87
C THR A 426 34.66 3.07 -3.94
N PHE A 427 35.32 3.80 -3.04
CA PHE A 427 36.77 3.85 -2.95
C PHE A 427 37.28 3.02 -1.77
N LYS A 428 38.59 2.77 -1.70
CA LYS A 428 39.21 2.15 -0.52
C LYS A 428 38.89 2.99 0.73
N PRO A 429 38.72 2.39 1.91
CA PRO A 429 38.24 3.09 3.11
C PRO A 429 38.99 4.40 3.45
N ALA A 430 40.32 4.40 3.31
CA ALA A 430 41.15 5.58 3.56
C ALA A 430 40.89 6.75 2.59
N LEU A 431 40.62 6.47 1.32
CA LEU A 431 40.27 7.48 0.32
C LEU A 431 38.81 7.89 0.46
N GLN A 432 37.92 6.93 0.77
CA GLN A 432 36.49 7.18 0.94
C GLN A 432 36.20 8.21 2.03
N ASN A 433 36.87 8.14 3.18
CA ASN A 433 36.70 9.13 4.25
C ASN A 433 37.09 10.55 3.82
N LYS A 434 38.15 10.68 3.01
CA LYS A 434 38.59 11.99 2.48
C LYS A 434 37.60 12.54 1.44
N VAL A 435 37.08 11.68 0.58
CA VAL A 435 36.03 12.05 -0.38
C VAL A 435 34.75 12.49 0.35
N LEU A 436 34.37 11.79 1.43
CA LEU A 436 33.20 12.17 2.24
C LEU A 436 33.40 13.53 2.92
N ALA A 437 34.60 13.82 3.45
CA ALA A 437 34.92 15.13 4.01
C ALA A 437 34.81 16.24 2.96
N ALA A 438 35.36 16.03 1.75
CA ALA A 438 35.24 16.99 0.65
C ALA A 438 33.78 17.21 0.21
N LEU A 439 32.95 16.16 0.21
CA LEU A 439 31.52 16.30 -0.09
C LEU A 439 30.78 17.11 0.98
N GLN A 440 31.12 16.92 2.26
CA GLN A 440 30.56 17.69 3.36
C GLN A 440 30.95 19.17 3.28
N GLU A 441 32.19 19.48 2.92
CA GLU A 441 32.64 20.87 2.67
C GLU A 441 31.87 21.53 1.52
N LEU A 442 31.55 20.78 0.47
CA LEU A 442 30.73 21.24 -0.66
C LEU A 442 29.23 21.33 -0.34
N GLY A 443 28.80 20.94 0.86
CA GLY A 443 27.38 20.89 1.24
C GLY A 443 26.57 19.85 0.46
N LEU A 444 27.24 18.86 -0.15
CA LEU A 444 26.60 17.83 -0.95
C LEU A 444 26.36 16.56 -0.14
N PRO A 445 25.19 15.91 -0.29
CA PRO A 445 24.94 14.65 0.39
C PRO A 445 25.79 13.52 -0.20
N THR A 446 26.17 12.57 0.66
CA THR A 446 26.99 11.39 0.30
C THR A 446 26.31 10.47 -0.71
N ARG A 447 24.97 10.58 -0.82
CA ARG A 447 24.15 9.95 -1.85
C ARG A 447 23.20 10.98 -2.44
N PRO A 448 22.98 10.96 -3.76
CA PRO A 448 22.03 11.87 -4.40
C PRO A 448 20.61 11.59 -3.88
N VAL A 449 19.87 12.65 -3.57
CA VAL A 449 18.47 12.61 -3.09
C VAL A 449 17.56 11.92 -4.11
N MET A 450 17.82 12.13 -5.41
CA MET A 450 17.11 11.49 -6.50
C MET A 450 18.09 10.78 -7.45
N PRO A 451 18.29 9.46 -7.30
CA PRO A 451 19.25 8.71 -8.10
C PRO A 451 18.71 8.38 -9.50
N THR A 452 18.53 9.40 -10.34
CA THR A 452 18.24 9.21 -11.77
C THR A 452 19.52 8.83 -12.53
N TYR A 453 19.38 8.32 -13.76
CA TYR A 453 20.52 7.97 -14.62
C TYR A 453 21.54 9.12 -14.72
N LYS A 454 21.07 10.31 -15.10
CA LYS A 454 21.91 11.49 -15.33
C LYS A 454 22.56 11.99 -14.04
N VAL A 455 21.81 12.00 -12.93
CA VAL A 455 22.33 12.45 -11.63
C VAL A 455 23.40 11.50 -11.10
N VAL A 456 23.18 10.18 -11.19
CA VAL A 456 24.17 9.20 -10.76
C VAL A 456 25.43 9.28 -11.62
N GLN A 457 25.29 9.43 -12.94
CA GLN A 457 26.44 9.59 -13.83
C GLN A 457 27.27 10.83 -13.49
N LYS A 458 26.61 11.98 -13.29
CA LYS A 458 27.29 13.22 -12.89
C LYS A 458 27.91 13.13 -11.50
N HIS A 459 27.26 12.42 -10.58
CA HIS A 459 27.80 12.17 -9.26
C HIS A 459 29.03 11.25 -9.30
N ASP A 460 29.01 10.18 -10.10
CA ASP A 460 30.19 9.32 -10.32
C ASP A 460 31.34 10.09 -10.99
N GLU A 461 31.05 10.99 -11.94
CA GLU A 461 32.03 11.88 -12.56
C GLU A 461 32.68 12.80 -11.51
N LEU A 462 31.87 13.42 -10.65
CA LEU A 462 32.31 14.26 -9.55
C LEU A 462 33.15 13.47 -8.53
N LEU A 463 32.73 12.26 -8.16
CA LEU A 463 33.49 11.38 -7.25
C LEU A 463 34.87 11.04 -7.82
N ARG A 464 34.97 10.76 -9.13
CA ARG A 464 36.25 10.52 -9.82
C ARG A 464 37.14 11.77 -9.83
N GLN A 465 36.56 12.93 -10.10
CA GLN A 465 37.30 14.20 -10.06
C GLN A 465 37.83 14.50 -8.66
N ILE A 466 37.01 14.35 -7.62
CA ILE A 466 37.44 14.53 -6.22
C ILE A 466 38.57 13.54 -5.86
N ALA A 467 38.43 12.27 -6.24
CA ALA A 467 39.47 11.27 -5.99
C ALA A 467 40.81 11.65 -6.67
N ASN A 468 40.76 12.09 -7.93
CA ASN A 468 41.94 12.55 -8.66
C ASN A 468 42.56 13.79 -8.00
N LEU A 469 41.76 14.76 -7.56
CA LEU A 469 42.25 15.96 -6.87
C LEU A 469 42.88 15.64 -5.52
N ILE A 470 42.35 14.66 -4.77
CA ILE A 470 42.95 14.21 -3.51
C ILE A 470 44.31 13.54 -3.76
N GLU A 471 44.44 12.77 -4.84
CA GLU A 471 45.71 12.16 -5.23
C GLU A 471 46.73 13.21 -5.69
N LEU A 472 46.30 14.20 -6.48
CA LEU A 472 47.14 15.34 -6.86
C LEU A 472 47.58 16.17 -5.64
N LYS A 473 46.67 16.45 -4.71
CA LYS A 473 47.01 17.12 -3.44
C LYS A 473 48.08 16.35 -2.68
N LYS A 474 47.91 15.03 -2.55
CA LYS A 474 48.91 14.17 -1.88
C LYS A 474 50.27 14.24 -2.57
N HIS A 475 50.31 14.31 -3.90
CA HIS A 475 51.56 14.47 -4.65
C HIS A 475 52.19 15.86 -4.42
N LEU A 476 51.39 16.93 -4.39
CA LEU A 476 51.87 18.28 -4.08
C LEU A 476 52.42 18.37 -2.66
N ASP A 477 51.67 17.89 -1.65
CA ASP A 477 52.12 17.88 -0.26
C ASP A 477 53.46 17.14 -0.10
N LYS A 478 53.66 16.07 -0.88
CA LYS A 478 54.92 15.32 -0.89
C LYS A 478 56.07 16.16 -1.48
N LEU A 479 55.83 16.82 -2.61
CA LEU A 479 56.84 17.67 -3.26
C LEU A 479 57.18 18.89 -2.41
N GLU A 480 56.20 19.49 -1.72
CA GLU A 480 56.42 20.59 -0.78
C GLU A 480 57.24 20.14 0.43
N ALA A 481 56.95 18.95 0.98
CA ALA A 481 57.74 18.39 2.07
C ALA A 481 59.19 18.11 1.63
N GLU A 482 59.39 17.54 0.44
CA GLU A 482 60.73 17.33 -0.14
C GLU A 482 61.48 18.66 -0.33
N LYS A 483 60.79 19.71 -0.80
CA LYS A 483 61.36 21.06 -0.95
C LYS A 483 61.72 21.71 0.39
N ALA A 484 60.88 21.55 1.41
CA ALA A 484 61.11 22.09 2.75
C ALA A 484 62.27 21.42 3.50
N ILE A 485 62.64 20.19 3.12
CA ILE A 485 63.82 19.49 3.65
C ILE A 485 65.10 19.89 2.90
N SER A 486 64.97 20.30 1.63
CA SER A 486 66.10 20.67 0.78
C SER A 486 66.58 22.12 0.94
N ASN A 487 65.76 22.99 1.54
CA ASN A 487 66.12 24.34 1.96
C ASN A 487 66.43 24.33 3.46
#